data_AF-A0A941NKP3-F1
#
_entry.id   AF-A0A941NKP3-F1
#
_cell.length_a   1.000
_cell.length_b   1.000
_cell.length_c   1.000
_cell.angle_alpha   90.00
_cell.angle_beta   90.00
_cell.angle_gamma   90.00
#
_symmetry.space_group_name_H-M   'P 1'
#
loop_
_entity.id
_entity.type
_entity.pdbx_description
1 polymer ?
#
loop_
_entity_poly.entity_id
_entity_poly.type
_entity_poly.pdbx_seq_one_letter_code
_entity_poly.pdbx_strand_id
1 'polypeptide(L)'
;AEAPRKALFEKGQKLCSLFIDLVEQNCAGHGIEIATSRDPRARGSHVSLRHAEGYPIVQALIAEGVIGDFRAPDILRFGFTPLYLSYADVWRAVEILRDVLATGRWDDARFKARAKVT
;
A
#
# COMPACT_ATOMS: atom_id res chain seq x y z
N ALA A 1 -8.38 -22.76 -15.45
CA ALA A 1 -8.15 -23.59 -14.26
C ALA A 1 -8.53 -22.76 -13.04
N GLU A 2 -9.57 -23.16 -12.32
CA GLU A 2 -9.98 -22.51 -11.08
C GLU A 2 -8.91 -22.81 -10.02
N ALA A 3 -8.07 -21.82 -9.70
CA ALA A 3 -7.11 -22.01 -8.60
C ALA A 3 -7.93 -22.32 -7.34
N PRO A 4 -7.62 -23.40 -6.60
CA PRO A 4 -8.45 -23.80 -5.48
C PRO A 4 -8.52 -22.64 -4.50
N ARG A 5 -9.75 -22.24 -4.12
CA ARG A 5 -10.06 -21.06 -3.28
C ARG A 5 -9.12 -20.90 -2.08
N LYS A 6 -8.71 -22.03 -1.47
CA LYS A 6 -7.74 -22.10 -0.39
C LYS A 6 -6.35 -21.56 -0.79
N ALA A 7 -5.80 -21.98 -1.93
CA ALA A 7 -4.50 -21.53 -2.43
C ALA A 7 -4.51 -20.03 -2.77
N LEU A 8 -5.61 -19.51 -3.32
CA LEU A 8 -5.76 -18.07 -3.56
C LEU A 8 -5.77 -17.30 -2.24
N PHE A 9 -6.54 -17.74 -1.26
CA PHE A 9 -6.57 -17.13 0.05
C PHE A 9 -5.20 -17.12 0.72
N GLU A 10 -4.50 -18.27 0.73
CA GLU A 10 -3.15 -18.38 1.29
C GLU A 10 -2.14 -17.46 0.57
N LYS A 11 -2.20 -17.37 -0.76
CA LYS A 11 -1.37 -16.44 -1.53
C LYS A 11 -1.69 -14.98 -1.16
N GLY A 12 -2.96 -14.62 -1.04
CA GLY A 12 -3.39 -13.27 -0.61
C GLY A 12 -2.78 -12.90 0.74
N GLN A 13 -2.87 -13.80 1.73
CA GLN A 13 -2.30 -13.56 3.05
C GLN A 13 -0.77 -13.42 3.02
N LYS A 14 -0.08 -14.21 2.18
CA LYS A 14 1.38 -14.10 1.98
C LYS A 14 1.77 -12.78 1.31
N LEU A 15 1.01 -12.30 0.32
CA LEU A 15 1.25 -11.00 -0.31
C LEU A 15 1.09 -9.85 0.72
N CYS A 16 0.03 -9.89 1.53
CA CYS A 16 -0.16 -8.91 2.61
C CYS A 16 0.97 -8.96 3.63
N SER A 17 1.39 -10.15 4.08
CA SER A 17 2.51 -10.30 5.02
C SER A 17 3.81 -9.74 4.43
N LEU A 18 4.12 -10.09 3.18
CA LEU A 18 5.30 -9.58 2.49
C LEU A 18 5.29 -8.05 2.43
N PHE A 19 4.16 -7.44 2.09
CA PHE A 19 4.04 -5.99 2.04
C PHE A 19 4.30 -5.35 3.41
N ILE A 20 3.70 -5.88 4.49
CA ILE A 20 3.93 -5.39 5.85
C ILE A 20 5.40 -5.47 6.22
N ASP A 21 6.02 -6.63 6.03
CA ASP A 21 7.42 -6.86 6.39
C ASP A 21 8.37 -5.94 5.63
N LEU A 22 8.12 -5.72 4.33
CA LEU A 22 8.93 -4.81 3.52
C LEU A 22 8.73 -3.34 3.89
N VAL A 23 7.51 -2.91 4.21
CA VAL A 23 7.25 -1.52 4.63
C VAL A 23 7.97 -1.24 5.95
N GLU A 24 7.89 -2.14 6.92
CA GLU A 24 8.58 -1.98 8.20
C GLU A 24 10.10 -1.96 8.05
N GLN A 25 10.66 -2.81 7.18
CA GLN A 25 12.11 -2.85 6.95
C GLN A 25 12.62 -1.62 6.20
N ASN A 26 11.88 -1.15 5.20
CA ASN A 26 12.40 -0.19 4.22
C ASN A 26 11.87 1.24 4.38
N CYS A 27 10.75 1.43 5.06
CA CYS A 27 10.10 2.73 5.19
C CYS A 27 10.08 3.25 6.64
N ALA A 28 10.73 2.56 7.58
CA ALA A 28 10.89 3.02 8.96
C ALA A 28 11.56 4.40 9.00
N GLY A 29 11.10 5.27 9.91
CA GLY A 29 11.63 6.62 10.08
C GLY A 29 10.96 7.69 9.21
N HIS A 30 10.09 7.32 8.26
CA HIS A 30 9.35 8.27 7.42
C HIS A 30 7.92 8.57 7.91
N GLY A 31 7.64 8.39 9.20
CA GLY A 31 6.32 8.69 9.78
C GLY A 31 5.18 7.78 9.31
N ILE A 32 5.49 6.65 8.68
CA ILE A 32 4.51 5.66 8.23
C ILE A 32 4.27 4.59 9.30
N GLU A 33 3.01 4.25 9.54
CA GLU A 33 2.62 3.24 10.52
C GLU A 33 1.74 2.16 9.89
N ILE A 34 1.89 0.91 10.33
CA ILE A 34 1.00 -0.18 9.92
C ILE A 34 -0.31 -0.08 10.72
N ALA A 35 -1.42 0.20 10.06
CA ALA A 35 -2.74 0.28 10.68
C ALA A 35 -3.52 -1.05 10.66
N THR A 36 -3.11 -2.01 9.83
CA THR A 36 -3.72 -3.34 9.73
C THR A 36 -3.07 -4.33 10.71
N SER A 37 -3.87 -5.27 11.26
CA SER A 37 -3.35 -6.33 12.13
C SER A 37 -2.29 -7.20 11.43
N ARG A 38 -1.20 -7.50 12.14
CA ARG A 38 -0.18 -8.45 11.70
C ARG A 38 -0.64 -9.90 11.71
N ASP A 39 -1.68 -10.24 12.47
CA ASP A 39 -2.25 -11.59 12.44
C ASP A 39 -2.97 -11.83 11.11
N PRO A 40 -2.50 -12.77 10.25
CA PRO A 40 -3.17 -13.10 9.00
C PRO A 40 -4.59 -13.67 9.20
N ARG A 41 -4.97 -14.10 10.40
CA ARG A 41 -6.34 -14.59 10.67
C ARG A 41 -7.30 -13.46 11.02
N ALA A 42 -6.78 -12.28 11.38
CA ALA A 42 -7.55 -11.11 11.81
C ALA A 42 -7.65 -10.01 10.73
N ARG A 43 -7.26 -10.29 9.48
CA ARG A 43 -7.34 -9.33 8.37
C ARG A 43 -7.88 -9.95 7.08
N GLY A 44 -8.47 -9.11 6.24
CA GLY A 44 -8.80 -9.45 4.86
C GLY A 44 -7.59 -9.35 3.91
N SER A 45 -7.86 -9.29 2.60
CA SER A 45 -6.85 -9.17 1.54
C SER A 45 -6.49 -7.71 1.24
N HIS A 46 -6.28 -6.90 2.28
CA HIS A 46 -5.81 -5.52 2.15
C HIS A 46 -4.88 -5.16 3.32
N VAL A 47 -4.03 -4.16 3.08
CA VAL A 47 -3.18 -3.55 4.12
C VAL A 47 -3.41 -2.06 4.11
N SER A 48 -3.62 -1.50 5.29
CA SER A 48 -3.76 -0.07 5.54
C SER A 48 -2.52 0.44 6.26
N LEU A 49 -1.95 1.52 5.73
CA LEU A 49 -0.89 2.30 6.34
C LEU A 49 -1.48 3.63 6.82
N ARG A 50 -0.88 4.23 7.84
CA ARG A 50 -1.22 5.56 8.33
C ARG A 50 -0.07 6.52 8.10
N HIS A 51 -0.38 7.72 7.62
CA HIS A 51 0.55 8.84 7.49
C HIS A 51 -0.24 10.16 7.42
N ALA A 52 0.24 11.22 8.08
CA ALA A 52 -0.42 12.53 8.10
C ALA A 52 -0.67 13.07 6.68
N GLU A 53 0.33 12.94 5.82
CA GLU A 53 0.32 13.28 4.40
C GLU A 53 -0.19 12.14 3.50
N GLY A 54 -1.10 11.29 4.00
CA GLY A 54 -1.53 10.09 3.28
C GLY A 54 -2.16 10.37 1.91
N TYR A 55 -2.87 11.50 1.76
CA TYR A 55 -3.48 11.87 0.48
C TYR A 55 -2.44 12.15 -0.61
N PRO A 56 -1.51 13.11 -0.44
CA PRO A 56 -0.49 13.38 -1.45
C PRO A 56 0.43 12.19 -1.70
N ILE A 57 0.74 11.37 -0.68
CA ILE A 57 1.52 10.14 -0.89
C ILE A 57 0.78 9.18 -1.82
N VAL A 58 -0.52 8.92 -1.62
CA VAL A 58 -1.29 8.06 -2.53
C VAL A 58 -1.30 8.63 -3.95
N GLN A 59 -1.43 9.94 -4.12
CA GLN A 59 -1.38 10.55 -5.46
C GLN A 59 -0.02 10.37 -6.14
N ALA A 60 1.07 10.54 -5.39
CA ALA A 60 2.43 10.30 -5.91
C ALA A 60 2.64 8.83 -6.30
N LEU A 61 2.16 7.89 -5.49
CA LEU A 61 2.20 6.46 -5.81
C LEU A 61 1.43 6.14 -7.09
N ILE A 62 0.23 6.70 -7.26
CA ILE A 62 -0.61 6.49 -8.46
C ILE A 62 0.12 7.00 -9.71
N ALA A 63 0.80 8.15 -9.63
CA ALA A 63 1.60 8.67 -10.74
C ALA A 63 2.76 7.76 -11.15
N GLU A 64 3.28 6.95 -10.23
CA GLU A 64 4.32 5.92 -10.46
C GLU A 64 3.73 4.52 -10.76
N GLY A 65 2.41 4.41 -10.93
CA GLY A 65 1.71 3.17 -11.28
C GLY A 65 1.37 2.26 -10.09
N VAL A 66 1.59 2.70 -8.85
CA VAL A 66 1.17 1.99 -7.63
C VAL A 66 -0.20 2.49 -7.19
N ILE A 67 -1.24 1.70 -7.48
CA ILE A 67 -2.63 2.09 -7.22
C ILE A 67 -3.03 1.70 -5.79
N GLY A 68 -3.34 2.70 -4.98
CA GLY A 68 -3.97 2.57 -3.66
C GLY A 68 -5.16 3.53 -3.52
N ASP A 69 -5.88 3.43 -2.41
CA ASP A 69 -6.95 4.37 -2.07
C ASP A 69 -6.67 5.13 -0.77
N PHE A 70 -6.97 6.42 -0.76
CA PHE A 70 -6.87 7.25 0.44
C PHE A 70 -8.21 7.25 1.19
N ARG A 71 -8.15 7.05 2.51
CA ARG A 71 -9.28 7.15 3.43
C ARG A 71 -8.96 8.21 4.46
N ALA A 72 -9.81 9.25 4.51
CA ALA A 72 -9.67 10.30 5.50
C ALA A 72 -9.73 9.71 6.94
N PRO A 73 -8.97 10.26 7.89
CA PRO A 73 -8.12 11.45 7.74
C PRO A 73 -6.71 11.18 7.17
N ASP A 74 -6.18 9.96 7.30
CA ASP A 74 -4.73 9.71 7.19
C ASP A 74 -4.36 8.28 6.72
N ILE A 75 -5.32 7.53 6.16
CA ILE A 75 -5.11 6.12 5.81
C ILE A 75 -4.83 5.95 4.30
N LEU A 76 -3.78 5.19 3.99
CA LEU A 76 -3.47 4.68 2.66
C LEU A 76 -3.80 3.19 2.64
N ARG A 77 -4.70 2.75 1.76
CA ARG A 77 -5.14 1.36 1.70
C ARG A 77 -4.76 0.71 0.38
N PHE A 78 -4.19 -0.49 0.49
CA PHE A 78 -3.72 -1.28 -0.63
C PHE A 78 -4.47 -2.62 -0.65
N GLY A 79 -5.16 -2.91 -1.76
CA GLY A 79 -5.84 -4.19 -1.96
C GLY A 79 -4.92 -5.20 -2.64
N PHE A 80 -4.88 -6.44 -2.12
CA PHE A 80 -4.07 -7.50 -2.68
C PHE A 80 -4.96 -8.55 -3.33
N THR A 81 -4.95 -8.62 -4.67
CA THR A 81 -5.69 -9.64 -5.41
C THR A 81 -4.75 -10.76 -5.89
N PRO A 82 -4.79 -11.95 -5.28
CA PRO A 82 -3.83 -13.03 -5.56
C PRO A 82 -3.96 -13.64 -6.97
N LEU A 83 -5.06 -13.37 -7.69
CA LEU A 83 -5.27 -13.86 -9.06
C LEU A 83 -4.26 -13.27 -10.06
N TYR A 84 -3.89 -12.00 -9.90
CA TYR A 84 -3.04 -11.30 -10.87
C TYR A 84 -1.85 -10.59 -10.24
N LEU A 85 -1.80 -10.42 -8.90
CA LEU A 85 -0.60 -9.88 -8.25
C LEU A 85 0.44 -10.98 -8.01
N SER A 86 1.68 -10.66 -8.30
CA SER A 86 2.88 -11.42 -7.98
C SER A 86 3.62 -10.85 -6.77
N TYR A 87 4.53 -11.63 -6.19
CA TYR A 87 5.40 -11.14 -5.12
C TYR A 87 6.35 -10.02 -5.60
N ALA A 88 6.76 -10.07 -6.88
CA ALA A 88 7.58 -9.02 -7.49
C ALA A 88 6.82 -7.69 -7.62
N ASP A 89 5.50 -7.73 -7.86
CA ASP A 89 4.67 -6.51 -7.86
C ASP A 89 4.63 -5.86 -6.47
N VAL A 90 4.52 -6.67 -5.42
CA VAL A 90 4.56 -6.20 -4.03
C VAL A 90 5.92 -5.58 -3.69
N TRP A 91 7.01 -6.24 -4.08
CA TRP A 91 8.36 -5.71 -3.88
C TRP A 91 8.53 -4.35 -4.56
N ARG A 92 8.21 -4.26 -5.85
CA ARG A 92 8.31 -3.01 -6.63
C ARG A 92 7.44 -1.90 -6.05
N ALA A 93 6.23 -2.21 -5.60
CA ALA A 93 5.35 -1.24 -4.97
C ALA A 93 5.96 -0.65 -3.69
N VAL A 94 6.62 -1.48 -2.86
CA VAL A 94 7.28 -1.00 -1.64
C VAL A 94 8.55 -0.21 -1.96
N GLU A 95 9.31 -0.57 -2.99
CA GLU A 95 10.46 0.24 -3.44
C GLU A 95 10.04 1.64 -3.90
N ILE A 96 8.96 1.74 -4.67
CA ILE A 96 8.39 3.02 -5.10
C ILE A 96 7.89 3.81 -3.89
N LEU A 97 7.19 3.16 -2.96
CA LEU A 97 6.75 3.80 -1.72
C LEU A 97 7.93 4.35 -0.91
N ARG A 98 8.99 3.57 -0.74
CA ARG A 98 10.22 4.02 -0.08
C ARG A 98 10.79 5.25 -0.78
N ASP A 99 10.93 5.20 -2.11
CA ASP A 99 11.49 6.32 -2.89
C ASP A 99 10.64 7.59 -2.76
N VAL A 100 9.32 7.48 -2.88
CA VAL A 100 8.38 8.60 -2.68
C VAL A 100 8.53 9.22 -1.29
N LEU A 101 8.61 8.39 -0.24
CA LEU A 101 8.79 8.85 1.13
C LEU A 101 10.17 9.49 1.36
N ALA A 102 11.24 8.87 0.87
CA ALA A 102 12.62 9.31 1.08
C ALA A 102 12.95 10.59 0.33
N THR A 103 12.42 10.75 -0.89
CA THR A 103 12.65 11.94 -1.72
C THR A 103 11.68 13.08 -1.42
N GLY A 104 10.60 12.82 -0.67
CA GLY A 104 9.55 13.81 -0.42
C GLY A 104 8.77 14.18 -1.69
N ARG A 105 8.81 13.38 -2.75
CA ARG A 105 8.11 13.68 -4.04
C ARG A 105 6.61 13.93 -3.87
N TRP A 106 6.01 13.36 -2.83
CA TRP A 106 4.61 13.61 -2.48
C TRP A 106 4.33 15.09 -2.13
N ASP A 107 5.33 15.86 -1.75
CA ASP A 107 5.18 17.26 -1.33
C ASP A 107 4.95 18.24 -2.50
N ASP A 108 5.07 17.75 -3.75
CA ASP A 108 4.76 18.51 -4.96
C ASP A 108 3.30 19.00 -4.94
N ALA A 109 3.10 20.28 -5.30
CA ALA A 109 1.79 20.93 -5.35
C ALA A 109 0.76 20.13 -6.18
N ARG A 110 1.21 19.41 -7.22
CA ARG A 110 0.32 18.59 -8.07
C ARG A 110 -0.35 17.44 -7.31
N PHE A 111 0.27 16.93 -6.24
CA PHE A 111 -0.27 15.81 -5.45
C PHE A 111 -1.13 16.25 -4.27
N LYS A 112 -1.02 17.52 -3.87
CA LYS A 112 -1.82 18.12 -2.79
C LYS A 112 -3.21 18.56 -3.24
N ALA A 113 -3.40 18.78 -4.54
CA ALA A 113 -4.66 19.24 -5.10
C ALA A 113 -5.75 18.15 -5.00
N ARG A 114 -6.65 18.27 -4.02
CA ARG A 114 -7.86 17.45 -3.96
C ARG A 114 -8.80 17.84 -5.08
N ALA A 115 -9.04 16.94 -6.03
CA ALA A 115 -10.12 17.09 -6.98
C ALA A 115 -11.43 17.29 -6.20
N LYS A 116 -12.04 18.48 -6.32
CA LYS A 116 -13.40 18.70 -5.84
C LYS A 116 -14.30 17.81 -6.69
N VAL A 117 -14.85 16.77 -6.09
CA VAL A 117 -16.00 16.07 -6.67
C VAL A 117 -17.14 17.09 -6.65
N THR A 118 -17.46 17.66 -7.81
CA THR A 118 -18.63 18.51 -8.04
C THR A 118 -19.88 17.66 -8.16
#